data_AF-A0A455R0A4-F1
#
_entry.id   AF-A0A455R0A4-F1
#
_cell.length_a   1.000
_cell.length_b   1.000
_cell.length_c   1.000
_cell.angle_alpha   90.00
_cell.angle_beta   90.00
_cell.angle_gamma   90.00
#
_symmetry.space_group_name_H-M   'P 1'
#
loop_
_entity.id
_entity.type
_entity.pdbx_description
1 polymer ?
#
loop_
_entity_poly.entity_id
_entity_poly.type
_entity_poly.pdbx_seq_one_letter_code
_entity_poly.pdbx_strand_id
1 'polypeptide(L)'
;RAGGADWSFGIREEAVRRQADEARSGGADLVVLLSHNGFDVDRKLASRVPGIDVILTAHSHDALPFPIKVGKTLLIASGSHGKFLSRLDLEMRERGIADYSYALIPVLADAIEPDPDMAALVHKIREPHEAMLGAELARTESLLYRR
;
A
#
# COMPACT_ATOMS: atom_id res chain seq x y z
N ARG A 1 22.56 28.48 16.68
CA ARG A 1 21.32 27.66 16.65
C ARG A 1 21.74 26.23 16.36
N ALA A 2 21.28 25.28 17.17
CA ALA A 2 21.76 23.90 17.22
C ALA A 2 21.50 23.13 15.91
N GLY A 3 22.43 22.24 15.54
CA GLY A 3 22.39 21.42 14.32
C GLY A 3 21.36 20.30 14.40
N GLY A 4 20.12 20.59 14.01
CA GLY A 4 19.15 19.59 13.59
C GLY A 4 19.37 19.25 12.11
N ALA A 5 19.14 18.01 11.73
CA ALA A 5 19.27 17.60 10.33
C ALA A 5 18.18 18.26 9.47
N ASP A 6 18.59 18.87 8.34
CA ASP A 6 17.73 19.58 7.38
C ASP A 6 16.91 18.59 6.52
N TRP A 7 15.98 17.86 7.14
CA TRP A 7 15.06 16.98 6.43
C TRP A 7 13.74 17.68 6.12
N SER A 8 13.26 17.51 4.89
CA SER A 8 11.94 17.99 4.46
C SER A 8 11.24 16.95 3.57
N PHE A 9 10.03 16.58 3.98
CA PHE A 9 9.19 15.52 3.40
C PHE A 9 7.93 16.05 2.71
N GLY A 10 7.89 17.35 2.38
CA GLY A 10 6.79 17.89 1.58
C GLY A 10 6.68 17.21 0.21
N ILE A 11 5.47 17.20 -0.37
CA ILE A 11 5.25 16.61 -1.70
C ILE A 11 6.11 17.34 -2.75
N ARG A 12 6.97 16.59 -3.44
CA ARG A 12 7.86 17.12 -4.49
C ARG A 12 7.43 16.62 -5.86
N GLU A 13 6.33 17.18 -6.38
CA GLU A 13 5.72 16.74 -7.66
C GLU A 13 6.73 16.71 -8.82
N GLU A 14 7.61 17.72 -8.91
CA GLU A 14 8.67 17.77 -9.93
C GLU A 14 9.70 16.66 -9.80
N ALA A 15 10.04 16.26 -8.57
CA ALA A 15 10.96 15.16 -8.34
C ALA A 15 10.33 13.81 -8.73
N VAL A 16 9.05 13.61 -8.40
CA VAL A 16 8.30 12.42 -8.81
C VAL A 16 8.20 12.36 -10.34
N ARG A 17 7.86 13.47 -10.99
CA ARG A 17 7.81 13.56 -12.46
C ARG A 17 9.14 13.20 -13.09
N ARG A 18 10.22 13.83 -12.64
CA ARG A 18 11.57 13.56 -13.14
C ARG A 18 11.93 12.08 -13.02
N GLN A 19 11.63 11.45 -11.89
CA GLN A 19 11.91 10.02 -11.68
C GLN A 19 11.07 9.12 -12.59
N ALA A 20 9.79 9.46 -12.82
CA ALA A 20 8.95 8.74 -13.78
C ALA A 20 9.51 8.87 -15.22
N ASP A 21 9.89 10.09 -15.62
CA ASP A 21 10.48 10.37 -16.93
C ASP A 21 11.85 9.66 -17.10
N GLU A 22 12.67 9.64 -16.06
CA GLU A 22 13.95 8.90 -16.02
C GLU A 22 13.73 7.39 -16.20
N ALA A 23 12.76 6.81 -15.48
CA ALA A 23 12.41 5.40 -15.63
C ALA A 23 11.96 5.07 -17.05
N ARG A 24 11.08 5.91 -17.62
CA ARG A 24 10.61 5.77 -19.02
C ARG A 24 11.75 5.89 -20.03
N SER A 25 12.61 6.90 -19.86
CA SER A 25 13.77 7.11 -20.74
C SER A 25 14.79 5.98 -20.63
N GLY A 26 14.86 5.32 -19.47
CA GLY A 26 15.61 4.09 -19.24
C GLY A 26 15.00 2.83 -19.86
N GLY A 27 13.86 2.95 -20.56
CA GLY A 27 13.20 1.85 -21.26
C GLY A 27 12.09 1.15 -20.46
N ALA A 28 11.62 1.71 -19.35
CA ALA A 28 10.51 1.12 -18.62
C ALA A 28 9.19 1.21 -19.42
N ASP A 29 8.54 0.06 -19.61
CA ASP A 29 7.19 -0.04 -20.22
C ASP A 29 6.05 0.23 -19.23
N LEU A 30 6.34 0.14 -17.93
CA LEU A 30 5.41 0.38 -16.82
C LEU A 30 6.12 1.12 -15.68
N VAL A 31 5.49 2.14 -15.12
CA VAL A 31 5.97 2.87 -13.94
C VAL A 31 4.94 2.75 -12.83
N VAL A 32 5.36 2.13 -11.73
CA VAL A 32 4.56 1.95 -10.52
C VAL A 32 5.12 2.81 -9.40
N LEU A 33 4.28 3.67 -8.83
CA LEU A 33 4.60 4.44 -7.64
C LEU A 33 4.11 3.70 -6.39
N LEU A 34 5.03 3.28 -5.53
CA LEU A 34 4.71 2.84 -4.17
C LEU A 34 4.64 4.06 -3.26
N SER A 35 3.44 4.41 -2.79
CA SER A 35 3.18 5.65 -2.09
C SER A 35 2.70 5.44 -0.65
N HIS A 36 3.03 6.40 0.20
CA HIS A 36 2.48 6.54 1.55
C HIS A 36 1.95 7.97 1.79
N ASN A 37 1.51 8.67 0.73
CA ASN A 37 0.99 10.04 0.85
C ASN A 37 -0.46 10.12 1.34
N GLY A 38 -1.22 9.02 1.23
CA GLY A 38 -2.67 9.01 1.44
C GLY A 38 -3.44 9.11 0.13
N PHE A 39 -4.60 8.45 0.07
CA PHE A 39 -5.38 8.28 -1.15
C PHE A 39 -5.70 9.59 -1.86
N ASP A 40 -6.19 10.61 -1.14
CA ASP A 40 -6.56 11.89 -1.76
C ASP A 40 -5.36 12.66 -2.31
N VAL A 41 -4.22 12.57 -1.64
CA VAL A 41 -2.97 13.21 -2.09
C VAL A 41 -2.47 12.50 -3.34
N ASP A 42 -2.46 11.17 -3.36
CA ASP A 42 -2.07 10.37 -4.52
C ASP A 42 -3.03 10.55 -5.70
N ARG A 43 -4.34 10.66 -5.43
CA ARG A 43 -5.36 10.96 -6.45
C ARG A 43 -5.09 12.32 -7.09
N LYS A 44 -4.68 13.31 -6.29
CA LYS A 44 -4.31 14.63 -6.82
C LYS A 44 -2.98 14.57 -7.58
N LEU A 45 -1.99 13.84 -7.06
CA LEU A 45 -0.68 13.64 -7.69
C LEU A 45 -0.84 12.99 -9.07
N ALA A 46 -1.66 11.94 -9.19
CA ALA A 46 -1.95 11.27 -10.46
C ALA A 46 -2.51 12.22 -11.53
N SER A 47 -3.30 13.23 -11.14
CA SER A 47 -3.81 14.24 -12.08
C SER A 47 -2.77 15.28 -12.51
N ARG A 48 -1.65 15.40 -11.79
CA ARG A 48 -0.62 16.45 -11.96
C ARG A 48 0.72 15.92 -12.48
N VAL A 49 1.00 14.65 -12.26
CA VAL A 49 2.25 13.99 -12.63
C VAL A 49 1.94 12.91 -13.67
N PRO A 50 2.10 13.20 -14.97
CA PRO A 50 2.00 12.19 -16.00
C PRO A 50 3.17 11.19 -15.89
N GLY A 51 3.05 10.05 -16.59
CA GLY A 51 4.12 9.05 -16.68
C GLY A 51 4.04 7.93 -15.64
N ILE A 52 3.13 8.02 -14.66
CA ILE A 52 2.84 6.96 -13.68
C ILE A 52 1.61 6.17 -14.15
N ASP A 53 1.73 4.85 -14.25
CA ASP A 53 0.62 3.99 -14.68
C ASP A 53 -0.16 3.41 -13.52
N VAL A 54 0.53 3.10 -12.41
CA VAL A 54 -0.09 2.55 -11.20
C VAL A 54 0.45 3.26 -9.97
N ILE A 55 -0.43 3.63 -9.04
CA ILE A 55 -0.07 4.05 -7.69
C ILE A 55 -0.61 3.01 -6.71
N LEU A 56 0.29 2.39 -5.96
CA LEU A 56 -0.05 1.58 -4.79
C LEU A 56 -0.09 2.54 -3.60
N THR A 57 -1.28 2.97 -3.21
CA THR A 57 -1.48 3.98 -2.17
C THR A 57 -1.60 3.35 -0.78
N ALA A 58 -1.15 4.08 0.23
CA ALA A 58 -1.19 3.67 1.64
C ALA A 58 -1.54 4.89 2.51
N HIS A 59 -1.19 4.85 3.81
CA HIS A 59 -1.47 5.88 4.83
C HIS A 59 -2.93 6.00 5.27
N SER A 60 -3.87 6.21 4.35
CA SER A 60 -5.28 6.49 4.69
C SER A 60 -6.12 5.25 5.02
N HIS A 61 -5.54 4.06 4.92
CA HIS A 61 -6.18 2.77 5.22
C HIS A 61 -7.41 2.43 4.37
N ASP A 62 -7.60 3.11 3.23
CA ASP A 62 -8.66 2.79 2.27
C ASP A 62 -8.51 1.36 1.73
N ALA A 63 -9.63 0.64 1.65
CA ALA A 63 -9.72 -0.66 0.99
C ALA A 63 -10.65 -0.52 -0.21
N LEU A 64 -10.09 -0.52 -1.41
CA LEU A 64 -10.85 -0.29 -2.64
C LEU A 64 -11.20 -1.64 -3.28
N PRO A 65 -12.51 -1.97 -3.45
CA PRO A 65 -12.92 -3.22 -4.09
C PRO A 65 -12.64 -3.24 -5.60
N PHE A 66 -12.33 -2.09 -6.20
CA PHE A 66 -11.91 -1.95 -7.59
C PHE A 66 -10.89 -0.79 -7.72
N PRO A 67 -9.98 -0.82 -8.71
CA PRO A 67 -9.04 0.27 -8.94
C PRO A 67 -9.75 1.59 -9.27
N ILE A 68 -9.24 2.70 -8.75
CA ILE A 68 -9.71 4.04 -9.13
C ILE A 68 -8.81 4.59 -10.23
N LYS A 69 -9.39 4.95 -11.37
CA LYS A 69 -8.63 5.50 -12.50
C LYS A 69 -8.64 7.02 -12.51
N VAL A 70 -7.47 7.64 -12.50
CA VAL A 70 -7.27 9.08 -12.71
C VAL A 70 -6.50 9.29 -14.00
N GLY A 71 -7.18 9.76 -15.05
CA GLY A 71 -6.59 9.82 -16.38
C GLY A 71 -6.19 8.42 -16.87
N LYS A 72 -4.89 8.15 -16.98
CA LYS A 72 -4.36 6.82 -17.33
C LYS A 72 -3.89 6.00 -16.12
N THR A 73 -3.74 6.63 -14.96
CA THR A 73 -3.15 6.03 -13.77
C THR A 73 -4.20 5.26 -12.97
N LEU A 74 -3.87 4.02 -12.57
CA LEU A 74 -4.67 3.20 -11.66
C LEU A 74 -4.22 3.41 -10.22
N LEU A 75 -5.15 3.66 -9.31
CA LEU A 75 -4.89 3.75 -7.88
C LEU A 75 -5.43 2.49 -7.20
N ILE A 76 -4.56 1.85 -6.42
CA ILE A 76 -4.84 0.61 -5.70
C ILE A 76 -4.66 0.87 -4.21
N ALA A 77 -5.65 0.49 -3.40
CA ALA A 77 -5.59 0.60 -1.95
C ALA A 77 -6.01 -0.71 -1.28
N SER A 78 -5.11 -1.29 -0.48
CA SER A 78 -5.23 -2.63 0.09
C SER A 78 -5.79 -2.66 1.52
N GLY A 79 -6.31 -1.54 2.02
CA GLY A 79 -6.73 -1.42 3.41
C GLY A 79 -5.56 -1.32 4.38
N SER A 80 -5.70 -1.99 5.53
CA SER A 80 -4.74 -1.92 6.63
C SER A 80 -4.72 -3.21 7.46
N HIS A 81 -3.72 -3.32 8.34
CA HIS A 81 -3.59 -4.42 9.32
C HIS A 81 -3.54 -5.82 8.70
N GLY A 82 -3.11 -5.94 7.45
CA GLY A 82 -3.04 -7.22 6.73
C GLY A 82 -4.41 -7.84 6.42
N LYS A 83 -5.52 -7.10 6.55
CA LYS A 83 -6.87 -7.63 6.31
C LYS A 83 -7.13 -8.03 4.86
N PHE A 84 -6.43 -7.39 3.92
CA PHE A 84 -6.57 -7.68 2.50
C PHE A 84 -5.21 -7.71 1.80
N LEU A 85 -5.15 -8.52 0.74
CA LEU A 85 -4.10 -8.53 -0.25
C LEU A 85 -4.70 -8.10 -1.60
N SER A 86 -4.21 -6.99 -2.15
CA SER A 86 -4.57 -6.56 -3.50
C SER A 86 -3.77 -7.36 -4.53
N ARG A 87 -4.44 -8.01 -5.47
CA ARG A 87 -3.84 -8.58 -6.68
C ARG A 87 -4.29 -7.75 -7.88
N LEU A 88 -3.32 -7.16 -8.59
CA LEU A 88 -3.52 -6.47 -9.84
C LEU A 88 -2.74 -7.21 -10.93
N ASP A 89 -3.46 -7.84 -11.84
CA ASP A 89 -2.89 -8.50 -13.00
C ASP A 89 -2.99 -7.54 -14.19
N LEU A 90 -1.86 -7.28 -14.88
CA LEU A 90 -1.77 -6.30 -15.98
C LEU A 90 -1.40 -6.99 -17.29
N GLU A 91 -2.15 -6.72 -18.36
CA GLU A 91 -1.75 -7.07 -19.72
C GLU A 91 -1.01 -5.89 -20.36
N MET A 92 0.26 -6.07 -20.72
CA MET A 92 1.09 -5.05 -21.35
C MET A 92 1.13 -5.24 -22.87
N ARG A 93 1.02 -4.14 -23.62
CA ARG A 93 1.27 -4.07 -25.08
C ARG A 93 2.16 -2.86 -25.40
N GLU A 94 2.54 -2.68 -26.66
CA GLU A 94 3.41 -1.57 -27.12
C GLU A 94 2.92 -0.16 -26.71
N ARG A 95 1.62 0.01 -26.44
CA ARG A 95 1.02 1.29 -26.02
C ARG A 95 0.79 1.42 -24.51
N GLY A 96 1.35 0.52 -23.70
CA GLY A 96 1.18 0.47 -22.24
C GLY A 96 0.19 -0.62 -21.79
N ILE A 97 -0.48 -0.40 -20.65
CA ILE A 97 -1.50 -1.31 -20.11
C ILE A 97 -2.66 -1.41 -21.10
N ALA A 98 -2.86 -2.60 -21.68
CA ALA A 98 -3.95 -2.90 -22.60
C ALA A 98 -5.22 -3.32 -21.86
N ASP A 99 -5.06 -4.14 -20.82
CA ASP A 99 -6.15 -4.59 -19.96
C ASP A 99 -5.63 -4.88 -18.54
N TYR A 100 -6.54 -5.02 -17.58
CA TYR A 100 -6.21 -5.44 -16.23
C TYR A 100 -7.36 -6.18 -15.54
N SER A 101 -7.00 -7.11 -14.66
CA SER A 101 -7.94 -7.69 -13.69
C SER A 101 -7.48 -7.39 -12.27
N TYR A 102 -8.45 -7.21 -11.36
CA TYR A 102 -8.17 -6.86 -9.98
C TYR A 102 -8.98 -7.72 -9.01
N ALA A 103 -8.34 -8.11 -7.92
CA ALA A 103 -8.99 -8.74 -6.78
C ALA A 103 -8.48 -8.13 -5.47
N LEU A 104 -9.40 -7.73 -4.60
CA LEU A 104 -9.11 -7.43 -3.20
C LEU A 104 -9.37 -8.70 -2.39
N ILE A 105 -8.32 -9.44 -2.06
CA ILE A 105 -8.41 -10.78 -1.46
C ILE A 105 -8.44 -10.63 0.06
N PRO A 106 -9.51 -11.02 0.77
CA PRO A 106 -9.54 -10.99 2.23
C PRO A 106 -8.60 -12.04 2.81
N VAL A 107 -7.81 -11.65 3.81
CA VAL A 107 -6.92 -12.55 4.56
C VAL A 107 -7.66 -13.00 5.81
N LEU A 108 -8.38 -14.12 5.69
CA LEU A 108 -9.20 -14.69 6.76
C LEU A 108 -8.41 -15.82 7.45
N ALA A 109 -8.01 -15.60 8.70
CA ALA A 109 -7.13 -16.51 9.45
C ALA A 109 -7.77 -17.89 9.74
N ASP A 110 -9.09 -17.98 9.69
CA ASP A 110 -9.87 -19.21 9.87
C ASP A 110 -10.08 -20.00 8.58
N ALA A 111 -9.77 -19.42 7.42
CA ALA A 111 -9.95 -20.05 6.11
C ALA A 111 -8.63 -20.26 5.33
N ILE A 112 -7.52 -19.72 5.82
CA ILE A 112 -6.20 -19.80 5.16
C ILE A 112 -5.22 -20.45 6.12
N GLU A 113 -4.64 -21.59 5.71
CA GLU A 113 -3.60 -22.27 6.47
C GLU A 113 -2.38 -21.34 6.63
N PRO A 114 -1.92 -21.08 7.87
CA PRO A 114 -0.73 -20.27 8.10
C PRO A 114 0.52 -20.93 7.51
N ASP A 115 1.42 -20.11 6.95
CA ASP A 115 2.74 -20.59 6.57
C ASP A 115 3.49 -21.10 7.83
N PRO A 116 4.00 -22.35 7.83
CA PRO A 116 4.57 -22.96 9.03
C PRO A 116 5.84 -22.26 9.52
N ASP A 117 6.66 -21.75 8.60
CA ASP A 117 7.91 -21.07 8.94
C ASP A 117 7.63 -19.70 9.57
N MET A 118 6.67 -18.95 9.02
CA MET A 118 6.22 -17.68 9.58
C MET A 118 5.51 -17.86 10.93
N ALA A 119 4.69 -18.90 11.07
CA ALA A 119 4.05 -19.22 12.34
C ALA A 119 5.09 -19.53 13.43
N ALA A 120 6.11 -20.32 13.10
CA ALA A 120 7.21 -20.63 14.00
C ALA A 120 8.02 -19.36 14.36
N LEU A 121 8.27 -18.47 13.40
CA LEU A 121 8.97 -17.20 13.63
C LEU A 121 8.17 -16.28 14.58
N VAL A 122 6.87 -16.12 14.34
CA VAL A 122 5.99 -15.30 15.19
C VAL A 122 5.95 -15.87 16.60
N HIS A 123 5.79 -17.19 16.75
CA HIS A 123 5.83 -17.85 18.06
C HIS A 123 7.14 -17.56 18.79
N LYS A 124 8.29 -17.78 18.12
CA LYS A 124 9.62 -17.52 18.69
C LYS A 124 9.81 -16.08 19.15
N ILE A 125 9.33 -15.10 18.38
CA ILE A 125 9.44 -13.68 18.73
C ILE A 125 8.54 -13.35 19.93
N ARG A 126 7.35 -13.95 20.01
CA ARG A 126 6.36 -13.65 21.06
C ARG A 126 6.63 -14.37 22.37
N GLU A 127 7.24 -15.55 22.33
CA GLU A 127 7.48 -16.41 23.50
C GLU A 127 8.04 -15.68 24.74
N PRO A 128 9.07 -14.80 24.64
CA PRO A 128 9.58 -14.07 25.79
C PRO A 128 8.61 -13.02 26.37
N HIS A 129 7.54 -12.69 25.64
CA HIS A 129 6.58 -11.64 25.93
C HIS A 129 5.17 -12.18 26.20
N GLU A 130 4.91 -13.49 26.10
CA GLU A 130 3.58 -14.09 26.20
C GLU A 130 2.85 -13.72 27.50
N ALA A 131 3.56 -13.73 28.64
CA ALA A 131 2.96 -13.33 29.91
C ALA A 131 2.43 -11.89 29.92
N MET A 132 3.12 -10.96 29.23
CA MET A 132 2.69 -9.57 29.11
C MET A 132 1.57 -9.42 28.07
N LEU A 133 1.73 -10.04 26.89
CA LEU A 133 0.80 -9.93 25.77
C LEU A 133 -0.55 -10.61 26.05
N GLY A 134 -0.54 -11.69 26.84
CA GLY A 134 -1.73 -12.46 27.22
C GLY A 134 -2.39 -12.03 28.53
N ALA A 135 -1.85 -11.03 29.24
CA ALA A 135 -2.42 -10.57 30.51
C ALA A 135 -3.83 -9.98 30.32
N GLU A 136 -4.83 -10.58 30.95
CA GLU A 136 -6.19 -10.03 30.96
C GLU A 136 -6.24 -8.79 31.86
N LEU A 137 -6.43 -7.60 31.27
CA LEU A 137 -6.49 -6.33 32.02
C LEU A 137 -7.93 -5.93 32.40
N ALA A 138 -8.89 -6.17 31.50
CA ALA A 138 -10.30 -5.82 31.70
C ALA A 138 -11.18 -6.56 30.69
N ARG A 139 -12.48 -6.63 30.97
CA ARG A 139 -13.53 -7.12 30.07
C ARG A 139 -14.42 -5.96 29.62
N THR A 140 -14.94 -6.05 28.40
CA THR A 140 -15.93 -5.09 27.86
C THR A 140 -17.25 -5.81 27.60
N GLU A 141 -18.36 -5.15 27.87
CA GLU A 141 -19.72 -5.65 27.58
C GLU A 141 -20.20 -5.16 26.19
N SER A 142 -19.40 -4.37 25.49
CA SER A 142 -19.73 -3.75 24.20
C SER A 142 -18.56 -3.75 23.23
N LEU A 143 -18.85 -3.53 21.95
CA LEU A 143 -17.84 -3.48 20.89
C LEU A 143 -16.95 -2.23 21.04
N LEU A 144 -15.64 -2.45 21.20
CA LEU A 144 -14.62 -1.41 21.13
C LEU A 144 -14.05 -1.34 19.72
N TYR A 145 -14.21 -0.20 19.05
CA TYR A 145 -13.64 0.04 17.73
C TYR A 145 -12.95 1.39 17.69
N ARG A 146 -11.90 1.47 16.87
CA ARG A 146 -11.26 2.73 16.49
C ARG A 146 -11.66 3.02 15.05
N ARG A 147 -12.21 4.21 14.81
CA ARG A 147 -12.43 4.72 13.45
C ARG A 147 -11.09 5.05 12.81
#